data_AF-A0A2A5M7W6-F1
#
_entry.id   AF-A0A2A5M7W6-F1
#
_cell.length_a   1.000
_cell.length_b   1.000
_cell.length_c   1.000
_cell.angle_alpha   90.00
_cell.angle_beta   90.00
_cell.angle_gamma   90.00
#
_symmetry.space_group_name_H-M   'P 1'
#
loop_
_entity.id
_entity.type
_entity.pdbx_description
1 polymer ?
#
loop_
_entity_poly.entity_id
_entity_poly.type
_entity_poly.pdbx_seq_one_letter_code
_entity_poly.pdbx_strand_id
1 'polypeptide(L)'
;KEPCLNSKKIVLSLATISFLASCANAAPTPEIKTYDEISKNTKASSASVYAPQARINTTVSSSINNQINISDSGVHTIIIEAGGTLGSIGNNNKIIYAHASGNNTLTLANLTNKGTINGKVAVEHDRGFTGTITVNTFEN
;
A
#
# COMPACT_ATOMS: atom_id res chain seq x y z
N LYS A 1 -45.88 60.29 0.55
CA LYS A 1 -44.45 60.68 0.42
C LYS A 1 -43.65 59.39 0.50
N GLU A 2 -43.23 58.88 -0.64
CA GLU A 2 -42.51 57.61 -0.77
C GLU A 2 -41.09 57.72 -0.18
N PRO A 3 -40.53 56.67 0.44
CA PRO A 3 -39.15 56.69 0.88
C PRO A 3 -38.21 56.43 -0.31
N CYS A 4 -37.37 57.42 -0.59
CA CYS A 4 -36.35 57.40 -1.62
C CYS A 4 -35.26 56.37 -1.28
N LEU A 5 -35.01 55.38 -2.15
CA LEU A 5 -33.90 54.43 -2.00
C LEU A 5 -32.56 55.16 -2.20
N ASN A 6 -31.83 55.39 -1.10
CA ASN A 6 -30.44 55.84 -1.13
C ASN A 6 -29.54 54.65 -1.50
N SER A 7 -29.09 54.59 -2.75
CA SER A 7 -28.06 53.65 -3.19
C SER A 7 -26.68 54.12 -2.72
N LYS A 8 -26.20 53.59 -1.59
CA LYS A 8 -24.77 53.67 -1.23
C LYS A 8 -23.99 52.74 -2.16
N LYS A 9 -23.13 53.32 -3.00
CA LYS A 9 -22.27 52.60 -3.95
C LYS A 9 -21.26 51.75 -3.17
N ILE A 10 -21.31 50.42 -3.28
CA ILE A 10 -20.26 49.54 -2.74
C ILE A 10 -19.03 49.65 -3.66
N VAL A 11 -17.89 50.00 -3.07
CA VAL A 11 -16.58 49.94 -3.73
C VAL A 11 -15.89 48.70 -3.19
N LEU A 12 -15.59 47.75 -4.07
CA LEU A 12 -14.90 46.52 -3.70
C LEU A 12 -13.42 46.64 -4.09
N SER A 13 -12.55 46.78 -3.10
CA SER A 13 -11.10 46.81 -3.31
C SER A 13 -10.56 45.39 -3.43
N LEU A 14 -9.72 45.17 -4.44
CA LEU A 14 -9.01 43.92 -4.67
C LEU A 14 -7.82 43.85 -3.70
N ALA A 15 -7.86 42.91 -2.75
CA ALA A 15 -6.76 42.66 -1.82
C ALA A 15 -5.92 41.46 -2.31
N THR A 16 -4.62 41.68 -2.50
CA THR A 16 -3.66 40.61 -2.82
C THR A 16 -3.42 39.76 -1.58
N ILE A 17 -3.68 38.45 -1.68
CA ILE A 17 -3.38 37.48 -0.62
C ILE A 17 -2.06 36.80 -0.99
N SER A 18 -0.99 37.09 -0.23
CA SER A 18 0.31 36.43 -0.38
C SER A 18 0.38 35.20 0.52
N PHE A 19 0.75 34.05 -0.05
CA PHE A 19 1.07 32.85 0.73
C PHE A 19 2.59 32.77 0.92
N LEU A 20 3.05 32.85 2.17
CA LEU A 20 4.43 32.53 2.52
C LEU A 20 4.58 31.01 2.51
N ALA A 21 5.27 30.46 1.52
CA ALA A 21 5.73 29.07 1.57
C ALA A 21 6.92 28.99 2.54
N SER A 22 6.71 28.35 3.69
CA SER A 22 7.81 28.03 4.60
C SER A 22 8.45 26.72 4.14
N CYS A 23 9.66 26.80 3.57
CA CYS A 23 10.47 25.62 3.34
C CYS A 23 11.01 25.14 4.69
N ALA A 24 10.39 24.13 5.28
CA ALA A 24 10.95 23.45 6.44
C ALA A 24 12.17 22.61 6.00
N ASN A 25 13.37 23.08 6.35
CA ASN A 25 14.58 22.26 6.24
C ASN A 25 14.57 21.25 7.40
N ALA A 26 14.11 20.03 7.13
CA ALA A 26 14.07 18.98 8.15
C ALA A 26 15.49 18.51 8.50
N ALA A 27 15.97 18.91 9.69
CA ALA A 27 17.14 18.29 10.30
C ALA A 27 16.70 16.98 11.00
N PRO A 28 17.39 15.83 10.76
CA PRO A 28 17.07 14.61 11.48
C PRO A 28 17.80 14.59 12.82
N THR A 29 17.06 14.68 13.92
CA THR A 29 17.53 14.29 15.25
C THR A 29 16.84 12.99 15.66
N PRO A 30 17.59 11.91 15.97
CA PRO A 30 17.02 10.68 16.47
C PRO A 30 16.95 10.76 17.99
N GLU A 31 15.76 10.65 18.59
CA GLU A 31 15.65 10.11 19.95
C GLU A 31 14.22 9.66 20.27
N ILE A 32 14.13 8.38 20.64
CA ILE A 32 12.94 7.61 21.03
C ILE A 32 12.56 8.00 22.46
N LYS A 33 11.28 8.31 22.78
CA LYS A 33 10.57 7.93 24.04
C LYS A 33 9.02 7.95 23.90
N THR A 34 8.44 6.74 23.89
CA THR A 34 7.27 6.20 24.64
C THR A 34 6.29 7.14 25.39
N TYR A 35 4.99 6.99 25.02
CA TYR A 35 3.68 7.11 25.74
C TYR A 35 3.36 8.41 26.54
N ASP A 36 2.12 8.91 26.70
CA ASP A 36 0.77 8.37 26.56
C ASP A 36 -0.29 9.51 26.40
N GLU A 37 -1.32 9.22 25.60
CA GLU A 37 -2.77 9.53 25.73
C GLU A 37 -3.39 10.97 25.90
N ILE A 38 -4.64 11.02 25.38
CA ILE A 38 -5.78 11.92 25.67
C ILE A 38 -6.07 13.17 24.79
N SER A 39 -6.83 12.88 23.73
CA SER A 39 -8.09 13.53 23.28
C SER A 39 -8.14 15.04 22.93
N LYS A 40 -8.36 15.32 21.64
CA LYS A 40 -9.27 16.38 21.20
C LYS A 40 -10.11 15.88 20.03
N ASN A 41 -11.42 15.86 20.24
CA ASN A 41 -12.38 15.57 19.19
C ASN A 41 -12.22 16.61 18.07
N THR A 42 -11.92 16.12 16.89
CA THR A 42 -12.28 16.76 15.63
C THR A 42 -13.01 15.67 14.85
N LYS A 43 -14.28 15.92 14.53
CA LYS A 43 -15.08 15.06 13.66
C LYS A 43 -14.37 14.88 12.31
N ALA A 44 -13.53 13.86 12.20
CA ALA A 44 -13.18 13.24 10.94
C ALA A 44 -14.26 12.19 10.69
N SER A 45 -14.96 12.32 9.56
CA SER A 45 -15.87 11.29 9.06
C SER A 45 -15.23 9.91 9.22
N SER A 46 -15.98 8.95 9.75
CA SER A 46 -15.57 7.57 9.96
C SER A 46 -15.13 6.93 8.64
N ALA A 47 -13.87 7.12 8.27
CA ALA A 47 -13.17 6.13 7.48
C ALA A 47 -13.16 4.89 8.36
N SER A 48 -13.86 3.84 7.93
CA SER A 48 -13.76 2.52 8.52
C SER A 48 -12.28 2.28 8.80
N VAL A 49 -11.93 2.13 10.07
CA VAL A 49 -10.59 1.73 10.48
C VAL A 49 -10.32 0.47 9.68
N TYR A 50 -9.49 0.57 8.65
CA TYR A 50 -8.96 -0.58 7.96
C TYR A 50 -8.17 -1.29 9.05
N ALA A 51 -8.81 -2.25 9.70
CA ALA A 51 -8.12 -3.21 10.53
C ALA A 51 -7.01 -3.74 9.62
N PRO A 52 -5.72 -3.60 9.99
CA PRO A 52 -4.65 -4.04 9.13
C PRO A 52 -4.89 -5.51 8.86
N GLN A 53 -5.31 -5.84 7.63
CA GLN A 53 -5.37 -7.23 7.21
C GLN A 53 -4.00 -7.80 7.50
N ALA A 54 -3.95 -8.92 8.22
CA ALA A 54 -2.71 -9.53 8.65
C ALA A 54 -1.81 -9.70 7.42
N ARG A 55 -0.70 -8.96 7.40
CA ARG A 55 0.22 -8.98 6.28
C ARG A 55 1.11 -10.20 6.41
N ILE A 56 1.04 -11.11 5.46
CA ILE A 56 1.92 -12.29 5.44
C ILE A 56 3.15 -11.92 4.61
N ASN A 57 4.30 -11.87 5.28
CA ASN A 57 5.58 -11.54 4.67
C ASN A 57 6.42 -12.81 4.51
N THR A 58 6.91 -13.05 3.30
CA THR A 58 7.92 -14.09 3.01
C THR A 58 9.21 -13.41 2.58
N THR A 59 10.32 -13.73 3.25
CA THR A 59 11.66 -13.24 2.88
C THR A 59 12.56 -14.42 2.52
N VAL A 60 13.24 -14.32 1.38
CA VAL A 60 14.22 -15.29 0.92
C VAL A 60 15.59 -14.62 0.87
N SER A 61 16.44 -14.95 1.85
CA SER A 61 17.80 -14.42 1.98
C SER A 61 18.89 -15.42 1.59
N SER A 62 18.52 -16.67 1.29
CA SER A 62 19.41 -17.76 0.91
C SER A 62 18.77 -18.68 -0.12
N SER A 63 19.46 -19.75 -0.52
CA SER A 63 18.91 -20.72 -1.46
C SER A 63 17.85 -21.60 -0.82
N ILE A 64 16.63 -21.55 -1.34
CA ILE A 64 15.53 -22.45 -0.97
C ILE A 64 14.91 -23.05 -2.23
N ASN A 65 14.46 -24.31 -2.13
CA ASN A 65 13.85 -25.03 -3.26
C ASN A 65 12.33 -25.17 -3.16
N ASN A 66 11.74 -24.72 -2.03
CA ASN A 66 10.31 -24.85 -1.79
C ASN A 66 9.53 -23.81 -2.58
N GLN A 67 8.35 -24.20 -3.07
CA GLN A 67 7.38 -23.28 -3.65
C GLN A 67 6.83 -22.34 -2.57
N ILE A 68 6.76 -21.05 -2.88
CA ILE A 68 5.97 -20.08 -2.13
C ILE A 68 4.54 -20.16 -2.65
N ASN A 69 3.64 -20.75 -1.86
CA ASN A 69 2.23 -20.86 -2.20
C ASN A 69 1.43 -19.81 -1.40
N ILE A 70 0.68 -18.97 -2.10
CA ILE A 70 -0.19 -17.95 -1.52
C ILE A 70 -1.62 -18.27 -1.95
N SER A 71 -2.44 -18.72 -1.01
CA SER A 71 -3.82 -19.15 -1.33
C SER A 71 -4.91 -18.53 -0.46
N ASP A 72 -4.52 -17.93 0.65
CA ASP A 72 -5.42 -17.25 1.56
C ASP A 72 -5.72 -15.81 1.11
N SER A 73 -6.90 -15.33 1.48
CA SER A 73 -7.29 -13.94 1.28
C SER A 73 -6.48 -13.02 2.18
N GLY A 74 -6.15 -11.83 1.68
CA GLY A 74 -5.40 -10.84 2.45
C GLY A 74 -4.25 -10.23 1.65
N VAL A 75 -3.38 -9.54 2.38
CA VAL A 75 -2.27 -8.79 1.80
C VAL A 75 -0.96 -9.55 2.03
N HIS A 76 -0.26 -9.83 0.94
CA HIS A 76 0.94 -10.64 0.90
C HIS A 76 2.13 -9.82 0.41
N THR A 77 3.31 -10.14 0.91
CA THR A 77 4.55 -9.57 0.41
C THR A 77 5.64 -10.63 0.34
N ILE A 78 6.35 -10.65 -0.79
CA ILE A 78 7.51 -11.50 -1.01
C ILE A 78 8.71 -10.59 -1.26
N ILE A 79 9.80 -10.84 -0.55
CA ILE A 79 11.09 -10.17 -0.77
C ILE A 79 12.13 -11.25 -1.00
N ILE A 80 12.81 -11.20 -2.14
CA ILE A 80 13.97 -12.04 -2.43
C ILE A 80 15.17 -11.11 -2.38
N GLU A 81 16.02 -11.31 -1.39
CA GLU A 81 17.21 -10.48 -1.19
C GLU A 81 18.29 -10.85 -2.22
N ALA A 82 19.32 -10.02 -2.33
CA ALA A 82 20.38 -10.21 -3.33
C ALA A 82 21.11 -11.57 -3.26
N GLY A 83 21.20 -12.16 -2.06
CA GLY A 83 21.74 -13.51 -1.86
C GLY A 83 20.70 -14.64 -1.93
N GLY A 84 19.42 -14.30 -2.08
CA GLY A 84 18.33 -15.25 -2.15
C GLY A 84 18.26 -15.96 -3.50
N THR A 85 18.00 -17.26 -3.47
CA THR A 85 17.68 -18.04 -4.67
C THR A 85 16.45 -18.88 -4.41
N LEU A 86 15.41 -18.71 -5.23
CA LEU A 86 14.20 -19.51 -5.20
C LEU A 86 14.23 -20.55 -6.31
N GLY A 87 14.27 -21.82 -5.94
CA GLY A 87 14.29 -22.94 -6.86
C GLY A 87 15.70 -23.27 -7.38
N SER A 88 15.77 -24.39 -8.10
CA SER A 88 17.00 -24.90 -8.72
C SER A 88 17.03 -24.61 -10.21
N ILE A 89 18.23 -24.50 -10.78
CA ILE A 89 18.44 -24.36 -12.23
C ILE A 89 17.66 -25.46 -12.97
N GLY A 90 16.94 -25.07 -14.03
CA GLY A 90 16.12 -25.99 -14.82
C GLY A 90 14.74 -26.31 -14.23
N ASN A 91 14.36 -25.70 -13.11
CA ASN A 91 13.01 -25.81 -12.58
C ASN A 91 12.00 -25.13 -13.53
N ASN A 92 11.12 -25.95 -14.11
CA ASN A 92 10.05 -25.50 -15.02
C ASN A 92 8.68 -25.36 -14.33
N ASN A 93 8.63 -25.58 -13.02
CA ASN A 93 7.41 -25.51 -12.22
C ASN A 93 7.19 -24.11 -11.66
N LYS A 94 5.99 -23.87 -11.11
CA LYS A 94 5.64 -22.66 -10.38
C LYS A 94 6.43 -22.66 -9.08
N ILE A 95 7.31 -21.68 -8.88
CA ILE A 95 8.08 -21.52 -7.63
C ILE A 95 7.49 -20.43 -6.74
N ILE A 96 6.79 -19.47 -7.33
CA ILE A 96 5.89 -18.55 -6.64
C ILE A 96 4.50 -18.77 -7.24
N TYR A 97 3.52 -19.09 -6.42
CA TYR A 97 2.17 -19.40 -6.85
C TYR A 97 1.16 -18.64 -6.02
N ALA A 98 0.63 -17.56 -6.58
CA ALA A 98 -0.54 -16.87 -6.03
C ALA A 98 -1.79 -17.47 -6.66
N HIS A 99 -2.57 -18.19 -5.86
CA HIS A 99 -3.74 -18.94 -6.31
C HIS A 99 -4.96 -18.64 -5.47
N ALA A 100 -6.00 -18.04 -6.07
CA ALA A 100 -7.25 -17.77 -5.36
C ALA A 100 -8.39 -18.69 -5.81
N SER A 101 -9.32 -18.98 -4.89
CA SER A 101 -10.49 -19.81 -5.16
C SER A 101 -11.77 -19.20 -4.56
N GLY A 102 -12.92 -19.65 -5.05
CA GLY A 102 -14.24 -19.16 -4.61
C GLY A 102 -14.39 -17.65 -4.82
N ASN A 103 -14.62 -16.93 -3.72
CA ASN A 103 -14.75 -15.46 -3.70
C ASN A 103 -13.56 -14.77 -2.99
N ASN A 104 -12.42 -15.45 -2.86
CA ASN A 104 -11.25 -14.92 -2.16
C ASN A 104 -10.73 -13.63 -2.78
N THR A 105 -10.30 -12.70 -1.93
CA THR A 105 -9.57 -11.50 -2.34
C THR A 105 -8.12 -11.61 -1.90
N LEU A 106 -7.22 -11.89 -2.85
CA LEU A 106 -5.78 -12.01 -2.63
C LEU A 106 -5.11 -10.75 -3.17
N THR A 107 -4.27 -10.10 -2.37
CA THR A 107 -3.47 -8.96 -2.80
C THR A 107 -2.00 -9.26 -2.58
N LEU A 108 -1.23 -9.46 -3.64
CA LEU A 108 0.23 -9.42 -3.58
C LEU A 108 0.67 -7.95 -3.63
N ALA A 109 0.84 -7.35 -2.46
CA ALA A 109 1.20 -5.93 -2.35
C ALA A 109 2.58 -5.69 -2.96
N ASN A 110 3.58 -6.48 -2.60
CA ASN A 110 4.92 -6.37 -3.16
C ASN A 110 5.49 -7.76 -3.43
N LEU A 111 5.99 -7.99 -4.64
CA LEU A 111 6.98 -9.00 -4.95
C LEU A 111 8.22 -8.27 -5.46
N THR A 112 9.22 -8.16 -4.60
CA THR A 112 10.50 -7.52 -4.91
C THR A 112 11.57 -8.59 -4.99
N ASN A 113 12.17 -8.75 -6.17
CA ASN A 113 13.29 -9.62 -6.40
C ASN A 113 14.58 -8.81 -6.60
N LYS A 114 15.58 -9.10 -5.77
CA LYS A 114 16.96 -8.63 -5.93
C LYS A 114 17.94 -9.79 -6.15
N GLY A 115 17.47 -11.02 -6.00
CA GLY A 115 18.23 -12.26 -6.13
C GLY A 115 17.81 -13.03 -7.37
N THR A 116 17.70 -14.36 -7.24
CA THR A 116 17.39 -15.26 -8.36
C THR A 116 16.07 -16.00 -8.17
N ILE A 117 15.23 -16.00 -9.21
CA ILE A 117 14.05 -16.87 -9.32
C ILE A 117 14.32 -17.91 -10.41
N ASN A 118 14.57 -19.15 -10.01
CA ASN A 118 14.70 -20.30 -10.89
C ASN A 118 13.37 -21.07 -10.92
N GLY A 119 12.40 -20.54 -11.67
CA GLY A 119 11.07 -21.13 -11.81
C GLY A 119 10.05 -20.13 -12.33
N LYS A 120 8.79 -20.55 -12.41
CA LYS A 120 7.69 -19.68 -12.85
C LYS A 120 7.10 -18.92 -11.68
N VAL A 121 6.81 -17.64 -11.89
CA VAL A 121 5.90 -16.86 -11.04
C VAL A 121 4.52 -16.93 -11.68
N ALA A 122 3.55 -17.52 -10.97
CA ALA A 122 2.21 -17.76 -11.50
C ALA A 122 1.15 -17.09 -10.62
N VAL A 123 0.19 -16.47 -11.29
CA VAL A 123 -1.02 -15.91 -10.69
C VAL A 123 -2.19 -16.58 -11.39
N GLU A 124 -2.96 -17.39 -10.64
CA GLU A 124 -4.06 -18.17 -11.20
C GLU A 124 -5.25 -18.22 -10.25
N HIS A 125 -6.38 -18.70 -10.77
CA HIS A 125 -7.57 -18.95 -9.98
C HIS A 125 -8.32 -20.19 -10.47
N ASP A 126 -9.19 -20.72 -9.61
CA ASP A 126 -10.06 -21.84 -9.95
C ASP A 126 -11.15 -21.45 -10.97
N ARG A 127 -11.76 -22.46 -11.61
CA ARG A 127 -12.96 -22.25 -12.44
C ARG A 127 -14.11 -21.72 -11.59
N GLY A 128 -14.82 -20.71 -12.10
CA GLY A 128 -15.92 -20.08 -11.39
C GLY A 128 -15.49 -19.10 -10.28
N PHE A 129 -14.22 -18.68 -10.29
CA PHE A 129 -13.72 -17.63 -9.40
C PHE A 129 -14.51 -16.33 -9.58
N THR A 130 -15.01 -15.79 -8.48
CA THR A 130 -15.73 -14.50 -8.43
C THR A 130 -15.05 -13.48 -7.53
N GLY A 131 -13.88 -13.82 -6.99
CA GLY A 131 -13.08 -12.93 -6.16
C GLY A 131 -12.15 -12.04 -7.00
N THR A 132 -11.11 -11.53 -6.35
CA THR A 132 -10.10 -10.68 -7.00
C THR A 132 -8.70 -11.13 -6.61
N ILE A 133 -7.79 -11.19 -7.60
CA ILE A 133 -6.36 -11.24 -7.33
C ILE A 133 -5.74 -9.93 -7.81
N THR A 134 -5.12 -9.21 -6.90
CA THR A 134 -4.42 -7.95 -7.19
C THR A 134 -2.93 -8.15 -7.00
N VAL A 135 -2.13 -7.72 -7.98
CA VAL A 135 -0.68 -7.57 -7.82
C VAL A 135 -0.38 -6.07 -7.93
N ASN A 136 0.07 -5.45 -6.85
CA ASN A 136 0.35 -4.00 -6.88
C ASN A 136 1.75 -3.75 -7.46
N THR A 137 2.76 -4.37 -6.85
CA THR A 137 4.16 -4.20 -7.27
C THR A 137 4.78 -5.55 -7.60
N PHE A 138 5.35 -5.64 -8.79
CA PHE A 138 6.29 -6.68 -9.19
C PHE A 138 7.57 -6.00 -9.67
N GLU A 139 8.64 -6.15 -8.90
CA GLU A 139 9.97 -5.60 -9.20
C GLU A 139 10.94 -6.78 -9.31
N ASN A 140 11.65 -6.91 -10.43
CA ASN A 140 12.53 -8.03 -10.71
C ASN A 140 13.76 -7.64 -11.51
#